data_AF-A0A8S3WRA9-F1
#
_entry.id   AF-A0A8S3WRA9-F1
#
_cell.length_a   1.000
_cell.length_b   1.000
_cell.length_c   1.000
_cell.angle_alpha   90.00
_cell.angle_beta   90.00
_cell.angle_gamma   90.00
#
_symmetry.space_group_name_H-M   'P 1'
#
loop_
_entity.id
_entity.type
_entity.pdbx_description
1 polymer ?
#
loop_
_entity_poly.entity_id
_entity_poly.type
_entity_poly.pdbx_seq_one_letter_code
_entity_poly.pdbx_strand_id
1 'polypeptide(L)'
;MANDRPLAAHEILDALENVSDNEEDYRERLICILPPPVDPDCLTDEDSGEEDNVTLNNLPRNILLQPAEVMIQGQIMVSDTEEEPSDSTGRTKRRRTYAWRKRDLAKNPVNWPDVQGACQDKRPIEWFENFLDEDVISLLVSESNKYAVKKNLPGDITTEDMKCFIGILLIQIRCGNLLANTRSKTWFRDIIQPICSKLLQRCSSWD
;
A
#
# COMPACT_ATOMS: atom_id res chain seq x y z
N MET A 1 19.72 -24.21 26.72
CA MET A 1 18.54 -23.40 26.37
C MET A 1 19.03 -22.41 25.33
N ALA A 2 18.85 -22.75 24.05
CA ALA A 2 19.29 -21.90 22.95
C ALA A 2 18.34 -20.71 22.85
N ASN A 3 18.88 -19.51 22.69
CA ASN A 3 18.08 -18.32 22.44
C ASN A 3 17.72 -18.32 20.95
N ASP A 4 16.49 -18.70 20.61
CA ASP A 4 15.93 -18.57 19.26
C ASP A 4 15.66 -17.09 18.97
N ARG A 5 16.73 -16.35 18.68
CA ARG A 5 16.64 -14.98 18.17
C ARG A 5 16.25 -15.05 16.69
N PRO A 6 15.28 -14.25 16.23
CA PRO A 6 14.99 -14.16 14.80
C PRO A 6 16.20 -13.60 14.04
N LEU A 7 16.56 -14.26 12.93
CA LEU A 7 17.64 -13.84 12.05
C LEU A 7 17.30 -12.52 11.36
N ALA A 8 18.27 -11.63 11.23
CA ALA A 8 18.12 -10.41 10.46
C ALA A 8 18.20 -10.71 8.95
N ALA A 9 17.56 -9.89 8.12
CA ALA A 9 17.50 -10.10 6.67
C ALA A 9 18.89 -10.22 6.02
N HIS A 10 19.89 -9.45 6.45
CA HIS A 10 21.25 -9.57 5.93
C HIS A 10 21.92 -10.90 6.26
N GLU A 11 21.66 -11.49 7.44
CA GLU A 11 22.23 -12.77 7.84
C GLU A 11 21.71 -13.90 6.94
N ILE A 12 20.41 -13.82 6.57
CA ILE A 12 19.80 -14.76 5.62
C ILE A 12 20.40 -14.58 4.22
N LEU A 13 20.58 -13.34 3.76
CA LEU A 13 21.18 -13.07 2.45
C LEU A 13 22.63 -13.57 2.36
N ASP A 14 23.43 -13.31 3.40
CA ASP A 14 24.81 -13.79 3.50
C ASP A 14 24.86 -15.32 3.53
N ALA A 15 23.96 -15.96 4.29
CA ALA A 15 23.85 -17.42 4.30
C ALA A 15 23.54 -17.97 2.91
N LEU A 16 22.56 -17.37 2.21
CA LEU A 16 22.17 -17.77 0.85
C LEU A 16 23.27 -17.54 -0.20
N GLU A 17 24.07 -16.49 -0.07
CA GLU A 17 25.21 -16.24 -0.97
C GLU A 17 26.35 -17.26 -0.75
N ASN A 18 26.47 -17.78 0.48
CA ASN A 18 27.51 -18.73 0.87
C ASN A 18 27.11 -20.20 0.73
N VAL A 19 25.83 -20.53 0.51
CA VAL A 19 25.43 -21.90 0.15
C VAL A 19 26.17 -22.25 -1.13
N SER A 20 27.10 -23.21 -1.04
CA SER A 20 27.82 -23.72 -2.21
C SER A 20 26.79 -24.09 -3.27
N ASP A 21 26.95 -23.56 -4.49
CA ASP A 21 26.17 -23.89 -5.67
C ASP A 21 26.29 -25.41 -5.96
N ASN A 22 25.63 -26.25 -5.16
CA ASN A 22 25.27 -27.59 -5.57
C ASN A 22 24.27 -27.34 -6.69
N GLU A 23 24.70 -27.60 -7.93
CA GLU A 23 24.02 -27.39 -9.23
C GLU A 23 22.61 -28.00 -9.35
N GLU A 24 22.01 -28.47 -8.24
CA GLU A 24 20.72 -29.13 -8.12
C GLU A 24 19.71 -28.40 -7.19
N ASP A 25 20.10 -27.36 -6.43
CA ASP A 25 19.17 -26.64 -5.55
C ASP A 25 18.54 -25.40 -6.21
N TYR A 26 17.60 -25.66 -7.14
CA TYR A 26 16.78 -24.65 -7.81
C TYR A 26 15.51 -24.27 -7.02
N ARG A 27 15.44 -24.59 -5.71
CA ARG A 27 14.23 -24.31 -4.95
C ARG A 27 13.99 -22.81 -4.86
N GLU A 28 12.74 -22.42 -5.08
CA GLU A 28 12.29 -21.06 -4.85
C GLU A 28 12.36 -20.78 -3.35
N ARG A 29 13.08 -19.70 -3.00
CA ARG A 29 13.27 -19.23 -1.63
C ARG A 29 12.57 -17.90 -1.50
N LEU A 30 11.56 -17.84 -0.65
CA LEU A 30 10.85 -16.61 -0.31
C LEU A 30 11.42 -16.07 0.99
N ILE A 31 11.92 -14.83 0.96
CA ILE A 31 12.36 -14.13 2.17
C ILE A 31 11.22 -13.23 2.61
N CYS A 32 10.72 -13.46 3.81
CA CYS A 32 9.67 -12.68 4.45
C CYS A 32 10.32 -11.79 5.52
N ILE A 33 10.32 -10.49 5.30
CA ILE A 33 10.72 -9.52 6.34
C ILE A 33 9.55 -9.37 7.30
N LEU A 34 9.79 -9.63 8.59
CA LEU A 34 8.78 -9.53 9.62
C LEU A 34 8.51 -8.07 9.97
N PRO A 35 7.27 -7.73 10.36
CA PRO A 35 6.99 -6.39 10.86
C PRO A 35 7.88 -6.08 12.07
N PRO A 36 8.32 -4.82 12.23
CA PRO A 36 9.08 -4.43 13.41
C PRO A 36 8.26 -4.75 14.68
N PRO A 37 8.92 -5.12 15.79
CA PRO A 37 8.23 -5.33 17.05
C PRO A 37 7.44 -4.07 17.42
N VAL A 38 6.20 -4.26 17.87
CA VAL A 38 5.33 -3.17 18.28
C VAL A 38 5.85 -2.63 19.62
N ASP A 39 6.79 -1.69 19.54
CA ASP A 39 7.19 -0.87 20.68
C ASP A 39 6.37 0.43 20.63
N PRO A 40 5.47 0.67 21.60
CA PRO A 40 4.62 1.86 21.63
C PRO A 40 5.41 3.17 21.78
N ASP A 41 6.68 3.11 22.18
CA ASP A 41 7.57 4.28 22.29
C ASP A 41 8.49 4.46 21.07
N CYS A 42 8.37 3.62 20.04
CA CYS A 42 9.16 3.74 18.82
C CYS A 42 8.62 4.88 17.93
N LEU A 43 9.38 5.97 17.85
CA LEU A 43 9.14 7.06 16.89
C LEU A 43 9.45 6.56 15.47
N THR A 44 8.42 6.14 14.75
CA THR A 44 8.53 5.61 13.38
C THR A 44 8.55 6.70 12.31
N ASP A 45 8.73 7.97 12.66
CA ASP A 45 8.62 9.10 11.73
C ASP A 45 9.94 9.50 11.07
N GLU A 46 11.07 8.96 11.53
CA GLU A 46 12.38 9.27 10.97
C GLU A 46 12.70 8.37 9.76
N ASP A 47 11.90 8.52 8.70
CA ASP A 47 12.21 8.01 7.37
C ASP A 47 13.19 8.97 6.68
N SER A 48 14.43 9.03 7.17
CA SER A 48 15.53 9.77 6.53
C SER A 48 16.51 8.80 5.90
N GLY A 49 16.10 8.21 4.77
CA GLY A 49 17.02 7.69 3.77
C GLY A 49 17.39 8.78 2.77
N GLU A 50 18.68 8.91 2.45
CA GLU A 50 19.13 9.62 1.25
C GLU A 50 18.65 8.80 0.03
N GLU A 51 17.47 9.15 -0.49
CA GLU A 51 16.80 8.44 -1.60
C GLU A 51 17.43 8.71 -2.98
N ASP A 52 18.50 9.52 -3.05
CA ASP A 52 19.04 10.02 -4.32
C ASP A 52 19.76 8.93 -5.16
N ASN A 53 19.89 7.69 -4.67
CA ASN A 53 20.50 6.62 -5.45
C ASN A 53 19.94 5.20 -5.16
N VAL A 54 18.62 5.03 -5.28
CA VAL A 54 17.98 3.70 -5.17
C VAL A 54 18.29 2.84 -6.40
N THR A 55 19.35 2.02 -6.31
CA THR A 55 19.60 0.92 -7.25
C THR A 55 18.89 -0.34 -6.74
N LEU A 56 18.27 -1.14 -7.61
CA LEU A 56 17.55 -2.39 -7.26
C LEU A 56 18.33 -3.35 -6.34
N ASN A 57 19.65 -3.26 -6.32
CA ASN A 57 20.54 -4.09 -5.51
C ASN A 57 20.82 -3.55 -4.10
N ASN A 58 20.24 -2.40 -3.72
CA ASN A 58 20.52 -1.72 -2.46
C ASN A 58 19.23 -1.67 -1.63
N LEU A 59 19.09 -2.59 -0.68
CA LEU A 59 18.08 -2.45 0.38
C LEU A 59 18.58 -1.44 1.43
N PRO A 60 17.71 -0.59 1.98
CA PRO A 60 18.08 0.34 3.03
C PRO A 60 18.51 -0.41 4.30
N ARG A 61 19.42 0.19 5.07
CA ARG A 61 20.01 -0.41 6.27
C ARG A 61 18.94 -0.90 7.26
N ASN A 62 17.86 -0.14 7.43
CA ASN A 62 16.79 -0.50 8.36
C ASN A 62 16.11 -1.82 7.95
N ILE A 63 15.90 -2.06 6.66
CA ILE A 63 15.33 -3.31 6.16
C ILE A 63 16.31 -4.47 6.33
N LEU A 64 17.61 -4.25 6.12
CA LEU A 64 18.64 -5.29 6.28
C LEU A 64 18.80 -5.77 7.74
N LEU A 65 18.46 -4.91 8.70
CA LEU A 65 18.51 -5.19 10.13
C LEU A 65 17.19 -5.75 10.68
N GLN A 66 16.11 -5.73 9.90
CA GLN A 66 14.83 -6.27 10.33
C GLN A 66 14.89 -7.79 10.47
N PRO A 67 14.18 -8.35 11.46
CA PRO A 67 14.00 -9.78 11.58
C PRO A 67 13.29 -10.31 10.33
N ALA A 68 13.73 -11.45 9.81
CA ALA A 68 13.21 -12.06 8.61
C ALA A 68 13.20 -13.59 8.72
N GLU A 69 12.38 -14.21 7.89
CA GLU A 69 12.25 -15.66 7.77
C GLU A 69 12.41 -16.09 6.32
N VAL A 70 12.98 -17.27 6.09
CA VAL A 70 13.11 -17.86 4.75
C VAL A 70 12.19 -19.06 4.63
N MET A 71 11.32 -19.04 3.62
CA MET A 71 10.47 -20.15 3.25
C MET A 71 11.03 -20.79 1.98
N ILE A 72 11.36 -22.08 2.06
CA ILE A 72 11.76 -22.87 0.90
C ILE A 72 10.57 -23.73 0.51
N GLN A 73 10.09 -23.62 -0.73
CA GLN A 73 8.97 -24.46 -1.21
C GLN A 73 9.35 -25.95 -1.07
N GLY A 74 8.79 -26.63 -0.06
CA GLY A 74 8.87 -28.09 0.09
C GLY A 74 9.46 -28.67 1.39
N GLN A 75 9.86 -27.89 2.41
CA GLN A 75 10.10 -28.40 3.78
C GLN A 75 10.44 -27.24 4.73
N ILE A 76 9.85 -27.25 5.93
CA ILE A 76 10.31 -26.43 7.06
C ILE A 76 11.66 -27.00 7.49
N MET A 77 12.75 -26.31 7.17
CA MET A 77 14.08 -26.68 7.65
C MET A 77 14.27 -26.00 9.01
N VAL A 78 14.00 -26.72 10.10
CA VAL A 78 14.61 -26.42 11.39
C VAL A 78 16.04 -26.93 11.28
N SER A 79 17.00 -26.01 11.19
CA SER A 79 18.41 -26.35 11.04
C SER A 79 19.07 -26.48 12.41
N ASP A 80 19.16 -27.71 12.93
CA ASP A 80 20.14 -28.04 13.97
C ASP A 80 21.54 -27.86 13.37
N THR A 81 22.25 -26.83 13.82
CA THR A 81 23.59 -26.51 13.32
C THR A 81 24.55 -26.41 14.51
N GLU A 82 25.41 -27.41 14.65
CA GLU A 82 26.52 -27.42 15.60
C GLU A 82 27.62 -26.46 15.09
N GLU A 83 28.03 -25.51 15.93
CA GLU A 83 29.05 -24.50 15.63
C GLU A 83 30.47 -25.08 15.70
N GLU A 84 31.27 -24.83 14.67
CA GLU A 84 32.74 -24.93 14.74
C GLU A 84 33.37 -23.61 14.27
N PRO A 85 34.44 -23.11 14.93
CA PRO A 85 34.91 -21.74 14.76
C PRO A 85 35.91 -21.63 13.59
N SER A 86 35.63 -20.79 12.61
CA SER A 86 36.58 -20.51 11.51
C SER A 86 37.10 -19.07 11.57
N ASP A 87 38.42 -19.01 11.74
CA ASP A 87 39.31 -17.86 11.86
C ASP A 87 39.24 -16.87 10.69
N SER A 88 39.39 -15.59 11.03
CA SER A 88 39.30 -14.44 10.14
C SER A 88 40.53 -14.30 9.24
N THR A 89 40.37 -14.54 7.95
CA THR A 89 41.30 -13.99 6.93
C THR A 89 40.52 -13.32 5.81
N GLY A 90 40.85 -12.04 5.57
CA GLY A 90 40.18 -11.17 4.61
C GLY A 90 40.09 -11.79 3.21
N ARG A 91 38.86 -12.11 2.78
CA ARG A 91 38.61 -12.77 1.49
C ARG A 91 38.32 -11.73 0.42
N THR A 92 39.24 -11.58 -0.53
CA THR A 92 39.09 -10.71 -1.69
C THR A 92 37.89 -11.16 -2.52
N LYS A 93 36.88 -10.28 -2.68
CA LYS A 93 35.66 -10.55 -3.47
C LYS A 93 36.05 -10.92 -4.91
N ARG A 94 35.97 -12.20 -5.25
CA ARG A 94 36.13 -12.69 -6.63
C ARG A 94 34.91 -12.23 -7.43
N ARG A 95 35.11 -11.30 -8.38
CA ARG A 95 34.06 -10.93 -9.34
C ARG A 95 33.75 -12.16 -10.21
N ARG A 96 32.54 -12.70 -10.07
CA ARG A 96 32.05 -13.81 -10.90
C ARG A 96 31.92 -13.32 -12.35
N THR A 97 32.42 -14.12 -13.29
CA THR A 97 32.25 -13.90 -14.73
C THR A 97 31.07 -14.74 -15.21
N TYR A 98 30.00 -14.09 -15.63
CA TYR A 98 28.78 -14.77 -16.08
C TYR A 98 28.84 -15.09 -17.58
N ALA A 99 28.57 -16.34 -17.93
CA ALA A 99 28.38 -16.77 -19.31
C ALA A 99 26.90 -16.63 -19.69
N TRP A 100 26.51 -15.46 -20.18
CA TRP A 100 25.15 -15.20 -20.66
C TRP A 100 24.82 -16.12 -21.84
N ARG A 101 23.81 -16.98 -21.68
CA ARG A 101 23.27 -17.78 -22.78
C ARG A 101 21.98 -17.14 -23.27
N LYS A 102 21.90 -16.86 -24.58
CA LYS A 102 20.68 -16.35 -25.21
C LYS A 102 19.69 -17.50 -25.41
N ARG A 103 18.93 -17.81 -24.35
CA ARG A 103 17.81 -18.74 -24.38
C ARG A 103 16.69 -18.19 -23.52
N ASP A 104 15.46 -18.46 -23.90
CA ASP A 104 14.33 -18.18 -23.04
C ASP A 104 14.36 -19.16 -21.85
N LEU A 105 14.00 -18.66 -20.66
CA LEU A 105 13.73 -19.54 -19.54
C LEU A 105 12.51 -20.38 -19.91
N ALA A 106 12.55 -21.68 -19.61
CA ALA A 106 11.38 -22.53 -19.78
C ALA A 106 10.27 -21.96 -18.90
N LYS A 107 9.17 -21.52 -19.52
CA LYS A 107 7.97 -21.12 -18.79
C LYS A 107 7.41 -22.39 -18.17
N ASN A 108 7.78 -22.67 -16.92
CA ASN A 108 7.01 -23.62 -16.16
C ASN A 108 5.60 -23.04 -16.08
N PRO A 109 4.54 -23.75 -16.49
CA PRO A 109 3.18 -23.24 -16.38
C PRO A 109 2.83 -23.21 -14.90
N VAL A 110 3.25 -22.16 -14.20
CA VAL A 110 2.77 -21.84 -12.87
C VAL A 110 1.29 -21.51 -13.06
N ASN A 111 0.45 -22.44 -12.67
CA ASN A 111 -0.98 -22.21 -12.59
C ASN A 111 -1.21 -21.28 -11.40
N TRP A 112 -1.22 -19.99 -11.66
CA TRP A 112 -1.68 -19.03 -10.67
C TRP A 112 -3.15 -19.36 -10.37
N PRO A 113 -3.55 -19.55 -9.11
CA PRO A 113 -4.97 -19.63 -8.81
C PRO A 113 -5.62 -18.38 -9.40
N ASP A 114 -6.76 -18.54 -10.07
CA ASP A 114 -7.58 -17.41 -10.50
C ASP A 114 -7.69 -16.49 -9.28
N VAL A 115 -7.19 -15.27 -9.42
CA VAL A 115 -7.26 -14.26 -8.36
C VAL A 115 -8.73 -14.20 -8.00
N GLN A 116 -9.08 -14.75 -6.84
CA GLN A 116 -10.41 -14.58 -6.29
C GLN A 116 -10.49 -13.12 -5.94
N GLY A 117 -10.90 -12.29 -6.91
CA GLY A 117 -11.30 -10.93 -6.65
C GLY A 117 -12.25 -11.02 -5.47
N ALA A 118 -11.95 -10.27 -4.40
CA ALA A 118 -12.78 -10.26 -3.20
C ALA A 118 -14.24 -10.16 -3.64
N CYS A 119 -15.07 -11.15 -3.31
CA CYS A 119 -16.46 -11.18 -3.72
C CYS A 119 -17.12 -9.90 -3.17
N GLN A 120 -17.32 -8.92 -4.05
CA GLN A 120 -17.82 -7.61 -3.65
C GLN A 120 -19.34 -7.69 -3.58
N ASP A 121 -19.86 -8.20 -2.47
CA ASP A 121 -21.30 -8.35 -2.25
C ASP A 121 -22.02 -7.00 -2.10
N LYS A 122 -21.27 -5.93 -1.82
CA LYS A 122 -21.79 -4.59 -1.60
C LYS A 122 -21.59 -3.68 -2.79
N ARG A 123 -22.58 -2.82 -3.03
CA ARG A 123 -22.49 -1.76 -4.04
C ARG A 123 -21.48 -0.69 -3.59
N PRO A 124 -20.81 0.02 -4.51
CA PRO A 124 -19.85 1.08 -4.15
C PRO A 124 -20.42 2.16 -3.21
N ILE A 125 -21.72 2.45 -3.32
CA ILE A 125 -22.40 3.40 -2.41
C ILE A 125 -22.52 2.87 -0.99
N GLU A 126 -22.72 1.57 -0.81
CA GLU A 126 -22.85 0.94 0.52
C GLU A 126 -21.49 0.89 1.24
N TRP A 127 -20.40 0.82 0.48
CA TRP A 127 -19.06 1.00 1.04
C TRP A 127 -18.82 2.45 1.47
N PHE A 128 -19.28 3.41 0.67
CA PHE A 128 -19.15 4.82 0.96
C PHE A 128 -19.95 5.23 2.20
N GLU A 129 -21.17 4.73 2.35
CA GLU A 129 -22.03 4.97 3.52
C GLU A 129 -21.47 4.38 4.83
N ASN A 130 -20.57 3.38 4.77
CA ASN A 130 -19.87 2.92 5.99
C ASN A 130 -18.83 3.93 6.48
N PHE A 131 -18.33 4.81 5.61
CA PHE A 131 -17.33 5.82 5.96
C PHE A 131 -17.98 7.18 6.26
N LEU A 132 -18.96 7.57 5.43
CA LEU A 132 -19.81 8.74 5.64
C LEU A 132 -21.21 8.26 5.99
N ASP A 133 -21.33 7.78 7.22
CA ASP A 133 -22.58 7.27 7.78
C ASP A 133 -23.56 8.41 8.13
N GLU A 134 -24.77 8.02 8.55
CA GLU A 134 -25.83 8.98 8.86
C GLU A 134 -25.45 9.91 10.03
N ASP A 135 -24.65 9.43 10.98
CA ASP A 135 -24.19 10.22 12.13
C ASP A 135 -23.21 11.31 11.69
N VAL A 136 -22.26 10.99 10.80
CA VAL A 136 -21.35 11.98 10.23
C VAL A 136 -22.09 12.99 9.37
N ILE A 137 -23.04 12.55 8.53
CA ILE A 137 -23.87 13.47 7.73
C ILE A 137 -24.68 14.39 8.63
N SER A 138 -25.32 13.87 9.67
CA SER A 138 -26.08 14.65 10.66
C SER A 138 -25.19 15.67 11.37
N LEU A 139 -23.98 15.28 11.76
CA LEU A 139 -23.01 16.18 12.37
C LEU A 139 -22.66 17.35 11.42
N LEU A 140 -22.36 17.05 10.15
CA LEU A 140 -22.05 18.05 9.13
C LEU A 140 -23.22 19.02 8.91
N VAL A 141 -24.46 18.53 8.86
CA VAL A 141 -25.66 19.36 8.74
C VAL A 141 -25.78 20.29 9.95
N SER A 142 -25.65 19.74 11.16
CA SER A 142 -25.82 20.50 12.39
C SER A 142 -24.80 21.64 12.52
N GLU A 143 -23.52 21.37 12.23
CA GLU A 143 -22.46 22.37 12.28
C GLU A 143 -22.55 23.38 11.15
N SER A 144 -22.95 22.95 9.95
CA SER A 144 -23.16 23.85 8.81
C SER A 144 -24.30 24.83 9.08
N ASN A 145 -25.40 24.38 9.67
CA ASN A 145 -26.52 25.25 10.06
C ASN A 145 -26.14 26.21 11.18
N LYS A 146 -25.41 25.76 12.21
CA LYS A 146 -24.85 26.65 13.26
C LYS A 146 -23.98 27.75 12.65
N TYR A 147 -23.13 27.39 11.68
CA TYR A 147 -22.28 28.35 10.98
C TYR A 147 -23.09 29.32 10.13
N ALA A 148 -24.12 28.85 9.42
CA ALA A 148 -25.02 29.69 8.63
C ALA A 148 -25.72 30.74 9.50
N VAL A 149 -26.27 30.33 10.65
CA VAL A 149 -26.91 31.25 11.61
C VAL A 149 -25.91 32.29 12.13
N LYS A 150 -24.66 31.90 12.42
CA LYS A 150 -23.59 32.84 12.80
C LYS A 150 -23.27 33.87 11.71
N LYS A 151 -23.56 33.55 10.45
CA LYS A 151 -23.43 34.44 9.28
C LYS A 151 -24.73 35.16 8.93
N ASN A 152 -25.75 35.10 9.79
CA ASN A 152 -27.09 35.66 9.57
C ASN A 152 -27.78 35.08 8.32
N LEU A 153 -27.54 33.80 8.03
CA LEU A 153 -28.22 33.01 7.01
C LEU A 153 -29.27 32.09 7.66
N PRO A 154 -30.31 31.64 6.93
CA PRO A 154 -31.46 30.90 7.48
C PRO A 154 -31.11 29.57 8.17
N GLY A 155 -30.03 28.89 7.76
CA GLY A 155 -29.59 27.64 8.42
C GLY A 155 -30.58 26.48 8.25
N ASP A 156 -31.12 26.35 7.04
CA ASP A 156 -32.13 25.38 6.60
C ASP A 156 -31.54 24.22 5.79
N ILE A 157 -30.24 23.92 5.95
CA ILE A 157 -29.57 22.83 5.22
C ILE A 157 -30.11 21.49 5.71
N THR A 158 -30.52 20.63 4.78
CA THR A 158 -31.01 19.28 5.05
C THR A 158 -29.93 18.21 4.86
N THR A 159 -30.22 16.98 5.32
CA THR A 159 -29.37 15.80 5.07
C THR A 159 -29.22 15.50 3.59
N GLU A 160 -30.28 15.69 2.81
CA GLU A 160 -30.34 15.51 1.37
C GLU A 160 -29.47 16.53 0.66
N ASP A 161 -29.50 17.80 1.09
CA ASP A 161 -28.64 18.86 0.55
C ASP A 161 -27.16 18.55 0.81
N MET A 162 -26.84 18.04 2.00
CA MET A 162 -25.47 17.66 2.35
C MET A 162 -24.99 16.44 1.54
N LYS A 163 -25.83 15.41 1.39
CA LYS A 163 -25.56 14.25 0.52
C LYS A 163 -25.39 14.68 -0.94
N CYS A 164 -26.21 15.61 -1.43
CA CYS A 164 -26.09 16.18 -2.77
C CYS A 164 -24.78 16.97 -2.94
N PHE A 165 -24.41 17.80 -1.96
CA PHE A 165 -23.17 18.57 -1.96
C PHE A 165 -21.94 17.65 -2.04
N ILE A 166 -21.90 16.60 -1.23
CA ILE A 166 -20.83 15.59 -1.26
C ILE A 166 -20.80 14.88 -2.63
N GLY A 167 -21.96 14.55 -3.20
CA GLY A 167 -22.05 13.99 -4.56
C GLY A 167 -21.43 14.91 -5.62
N ILE A 168 -21.65 16.22 -5.53
CA ILE A 168 -21.04 17.21 -6.42
C ILE A 168 -19.51 17.22 -6.25
N LEU A 169 -19.00 17.18 -5.01
CA LEU A 169 -17.57 17.11 -4.73
C LEU A 169 -16.93 15.86 -5.32
N LEU A 170 -17.58 14.70 -5.22
CA LEU A 170 -17.09 13.45 -5.80
C LEU A 170 -17.00 13.52 -7.33
N ILE A 171 -18.00 14.10 -7.99
CA ILE A 171 -17.97 14.34 -9.44
C ILE A 171 -16.83 15.29 -9.81
N GLN A 172 -16.63 16.36 -9.03
CA GLN A 172 -15.53 17.30 -9.23
C GLN A 172 -14.16 16.64 -9.08
N ILE A 173 -13.95 15.79 -8.08
CA ILE A 173 -12.69 15.06 -7.90
C ILE A 173 -12.43 14.16 -9.11
N ARG A 174 -13.44 13.43 -9.58
CA ARG A 174 -13.30 12.51 -10.71
C ARG A 174 -13.00 13.22 -12.03
N CYS A 175 -13.60 14.39 -12.25
CA CYS A 175 -13.37 15.20 -13.45
C CYS A 175 -12.17 16.15 -13.33
N GLY A 176 -11.78 16.54 -12.12
CA GLY A 176 -10.62 17.40 -11.84
C GLY A 176 -9.30 16.74 -12.26
N ASN A 177 -9.18 15.42 -12.09
CA ASN A 177 -8.03 14.65 -12.58
C ASN A 177 -7.97 14.57 -14.12
N LEU A 178 -9.06 14.85 -14.84
CA LEU A 178 -9.06 15.05 -16.31
C LEU A 178 -8.74 16.50 -16.72
N LEU A 179 -8.73 17.44 -15.77
CA LEU A 179 -8.64 18.89 -16.03
C LEU A 179 -7.30 19.52 -15.61
N ALA A 180 -6.31 18.71 -15.20
CA ALA A 180 -4.94 19.18 -14.96
C ALA A 180 -4.31 19.88 -16.19
N ASN A 181 -4.92 19.80 -17.38
CA ASN A 181 -4.41 20.43 -18.60
C ASN A 181 -5.21 21.65 -19.12
N THR A 182 -6.32 22.07 -18.51
CA THR A 182 -7.02 23.29 -19.00
C THR A 182 -7.59 24.14 -17.87
N ARG A 183 -6.98 25.31 -17.66
CA ARG A 183 -7.50 26.45 -16.87
C ARG A 183 -8.77 27.07 -17.49
N SER A 184 -9.80 26.28 -17.82
CA SER A 184 -11.05 26.85 -18.34
C SER A 184 -12.16 26.80 -17.29
N LYS A 185 -12.49 27.98 -16.74
CA LYS A 185 -13.66 28.22 -15.89
C LYS A 185 -15.00 27.92 -16.59
N THR A 186 -14.99 27.68 -17.91
CA THR A 186 -16.20 27.42 -18.70
C THR A 186 -16.81 26.06 -18.39
N TRP A 187 -16.02 25.04 -18.05
CA TRP A 187 -16.52 23.69 -17.79
C TRP A 187 -17.43 23.60 -16.55
N PHE A 188 -17.11 24.34 -15.49
CA PHE A 188 -17.99 24.45 -14.31
C PHE A 188 -19.35 25.03 -14.69
N ARG A 189 -19.37 26.01 -15.60
CA ARG A 189 -20.59 26.69 -16.04
C ARG A 189 -21.41 25.87 -17.04
N ASP A 190 -20.75 25.09 -17.89
CA ASP A 190 -21.39 24.41 -19.01
C ASP A 190 -21.81 22.97 -18.68
N ILE A 191 -21.15 22.31 -17.73
CA ILE A 191 -21.40 20.91 -17.36
C ILE A 191 -21.86 20.78 -15.92
N ILE A 192 -21.08 21.31 -14.96
CA ILE A 192 -21.40 21.16 -13.52
C ILE A 192 -22.64 21.98 -13.15
N GLN A 193 -22.71 23.25 -13.54
CA GLN A 193 -23.82 24.14 -13.18
C GLN A 193 -25.20 23.63 -13.67
N PRO A 194 -25.39 23.13 -14.90
CA PRO A 194 -26.66 22.53 -15.29
C PRO A 194 -26.98 21.22 -14.55
N ILE A 195 -25.96 20.43 -14.18
CA ILE A 195 -26.15 19.21 -13.37
C ILE A 195 -26.55 19.59 -11.94
N CYS A 196 -25.80 20.48 -11.28
CA CYS A 196 -26.09 20.99 -9.94
C CYS A 196 -27.45 21.71 -9.89
N SER A 197 -27.78 22.52 -10.89
CA SER A 197 -29.08 23.19 -10.98
C SER A 197 -30.22 22.17 -11.09
N LYS A 198 -30.06 21.09 -11.87
CA LYS A 198 -31.05 20.02 -11.96
C LYS A 198 -31.13 19.17 -10.69
N LEU A 199 -30.01 18.93 -10.01
CA LEU A 199 -29.97 18.17 -8.77
C LEU A 199 -30.62 18.95 -7.62
N LEU A 200 -30.26 20.22 -7.45
CA LEU A 200 -30.85 21.10 -6.44
C LEU A 200 -32.35 21.34 -6.69
N GLN A 201 -32.78 21.57 -7.94
CA GLN A 201 -34.21 21.66 -8.28
C GLN A 201 -34.98 20.37 -8.02
N ARG A 202 -34.32 19.22 -8.10
CA ARG A 202 -34.94 17.91 -7.91
C ARG A 202 -34.94 17.50 -6.45
N CYS A 203 -34.04 17.99 -5.60
CA CYS A 203 -34.15 17.86 -4.15
C CYS A 203 -35.33 18.68 -3.60
N SER A 204 -35.59 19.88 -4.15
CA SER A 204 -36.76 20.70 -3.76
C SER A 204 -38.13 20.18 -4.22
N SER A 205 -38.20 19.09 -4.99
CA SER A 205 -39.46 18.54 -5.52
C SER A 205 -39.89 17.23 -4.86
N TRP A 206 -39.23 16.83 -3.76
CA TRP A 206 -39.54 15.62 -2.99
C TRP A 206 -40.29 15.92 -1.69
N ASP A 207 -40.69 17.19 -1.48
CA ASP A 207 -41.72 17.59 -0.52
C ASP A 207 -43.14 17.42 -1.12
#